data_AF-A0A2G4FP31-F1
#
_entry.id   AF-A0A2G4FP31-F1
#
_cell.length_a   1.000
_cell.length_b   1.000
_cell.length_c   1.000
_cell.angle_alpha   90.00
_cell.angle_beta   90.00
_cell.angle_gamma   90.00
#
_symmetry.space_group_name_H-M   'P 1'
#
loop_
_entity.id
_entity.type
_entity.pdbx_description
1 polymer ?
#
loop_
_entity_poly.entity_id
_entity_poly.type
_entity_poly.pdbx_seq_one_letter_code
_entity_poly.pdbx_strand_id
1 'polypeptide(L)'
;TKALGPLLFSLLVSALIFIINRKNKSHAAIGATALLFGMIHAFAWPSPVGLTLLGVGLGISFVKTGNIVTPIFIHMGFNSLAFGMLLIQTVIKW
;
A
#
# COMPACT_ATOMS: atom_id res chain seq x y z
N THR A 1 -14.94 9.41 -6.00
CA THR A 1 -13.67 9.85 -5.36
C THR A 1 -12.81 8.70 -4.83
N LYS A 2 -13.37 7.58 -4.35
CA LYS A 2 -12.59 6.46 -3.73
C LYS A 2 -11.65 5.66 -4.65
N ALA A 3 -11.84 5.71 -5.97
CA ALA A 3 -10.99 5.00 -6.94
C ALA A 3 -9.56 5.57 -7.06
N LEU A 4 -9.33 6.79 -6.58
CA LEU A 4 -8.01 7.44 -6.64
C LEU A 4 -7.06 7.00 -5.51
N GLY A 5 -7.54 6.25 -4.51
CA GLY A 5 -6.74 5.82 -3.36
C GLY A 5 -5.42 5.12 -3.74
N PRO A 6 -5.46 4.10 -4.63
CA PRO A 6 -4.23 3.41 -5.07
C PRO A 6 -3.23 4.33 -5.77
N LEU A 7 -3.72 5.28 -6.57
CA LEU A 7 -2.89 6.24 -7.29
C LEU A 7 -2.23 7.24 -6.35
N LEU A 8 -3.03 7.91 -5.50
CA LEU A 8 -2.54 8.91 -4.56
C LEU A 8 -1.54 8.33 -3.57
N PHE A 9 -1.81 7.12 -3.07
CA PHE A 9 -0.89 6.46 -2.15
C PHE A 9 0.41 6.05 -2.83
N SER A 10 0.33 5.46 -4.03
CA SER A 10 1.54 5.05 -4.77
C SER A 10 2.41 6.24 -5.15
N LEU A 11 1.80 7.39 -5.48
CA LEU A 11 2.52 8.65 -5.69
C LEU A 11 3.21 9.13 -4.41
N LEU A 12 2.51 9.10 -3.27
CA LEU A 12 3.07 9.51 -1.98
C LEU A 12 4.25 8.62 -1.57
N VAL A 13 4.13 7.29 -1.69
CA VAL A 13 5.22 6.35 -1.41
C VAL A 13 6.42 6.60 -2.32
N SER A 14 6.17 6.76 -3.62
CA SER A 14 7.24 6.97 -4.60
C SER A 14 7.97 8.29 -4.36
N ALA A 15 7.23 9.36 -4.04
CA ALA A 15 7.80 10.66 -3.69
C ALA A 15 8.62 10.59 -2.38
N LEU A 16 8.09 9.96 -1.33
CA LEU A 16 8.81 9.81 -0.06
C LEU A 16 10.06 8.94 -0.21
N ILE A 17 9.97 7.84 -0.95
CA ILE A 17 11.15 7.03 -1.26
C ILE A 17 12.15 7.86 -2.06
N PHE A 18 11.75 8.57 -3.11
CA PHE A 18 12.66 9.41 -3.89
C PHE A 18 13.36 10.48 -3.04
N ILE A 19 12.62 11.17 -2.15
CA ILE A 19 13.16 12.20 -1.25
C ILE A 19 14.16 11.57 -0.24
N ILE A 20 13.80 10.45 0.37
CA ILE A 20 14.63 9.78 1.39
C ILE A 20 15.83 9.06 0.74
N ASN A 21 15.67 8.56 -0.48
CA ASN A 21 16.70 7.82 -1.20
C ASN A 21 17.86 8.71 -1.69
N ARG A 22 17.77 10.04 -1.57
CA ARG A 22 18.93 10.95 -1.72
C ARG A 22 20.14 10.57 -0.85
N LYS A 23 19.94 9.78 0.23
CA LYS A 23 21.00 9.31 1.12
C LYS A 23 21.23 7.79 1.10
N ASN A 24 20.77 7.08 0.07
CA ASN A 24 20.94 5.62 -0.07
C ASN A 24 20.31 4.79 1.07
N LYS A 25 19.28 5.32 1.74
CA LYS A 25 18.57 4.68 2.87
C LYS A 25 17.23 4.07 2.44
N SER A 26 17.21 3.28 1.38
CA SER A 26 15.98 2.74 0.79
C SER A 26 15.16 1.90 1.78
N HIS A 27 15.81 1.13 2.66
CA HIS A 27 15.13 0.34 3.70
C HIS A 27 14.38 1.20 4.73
N ALA A 28 14.99 2.30 5.18
CA ALA A 28 14.34 3.22 6.11
C ALA A 28 13.14 3.93 5.46
N ALA A 29 13.25 4.25 4.16
CA ALA A 29 12.16 4.83 3.39
C ALA A 29 10.97 3.87 3.24
N ILE A 30 11.24 2.60 2.94
CA ILE A 30 10.21 1.54 2.88
C ILE A 30 9.52 1.42 4.24
N GLY A 31 10.29 1.32 5.34
CA GLY A 31 9.72 1.21 6.68
C GLY A 31 8.84 2.40 7.08
N ALA A 32 9.31 3.62 6.84
CA ALA A 32 8.57 4.85 7.16
C ALA A 32 7.28 4.96 6.34
N THR A 33 7.33 4.69 5.03
CA THR A 33 6.16 4.74 4.16
C THR A 33 5.14 3.63 4.46
N ALA A 34 5.62 2.43 4.82
CA ALA A 34 4.77 1.32 5.25
C ALA A 34 4.06 1.59 6.58
N LEU A 35 4.76 2.14 7.57
CA LEU A 35 4.17 2.51 8.86
C LEU A 35 3.13 3.63 8.69
N LEU A 36 3.45 4.66 7.90
CA LEU A 36 2.51 5.74 7.60
C LEU A 36 1.24 5.19 6.94
N PHE A 37 1.38 4.24 6.01
CA PHE A 37 0.24 3.60 5.37
C PHE A 37 -0.64 2.84 6.36
N GLY A 38 -0.04 2.04 7.23
CA GLY A 38 -0.76 1.35 8.31
C GLY A 38 -1.49 2.31 9.24
N MET A 39 -0.84 3.42 9.63
CA MET A 39 -1.43 4.45 10.50
C MET A 39 -2.62 5.16 9.86
N ILE A 40 -2.53 5.56 8.59
CA ILE A 40 -3.65 6.20 7.86
C ILE A 40 -4.84 5.24 7.75
N HIS A 41 -4.58 3.93 7.76
CA HIS A 41 -5.59 2.88 7.72
C HIS A 41 -5.87 2.25 9.09
N ALA A 42 -5.58 2.96 10.20
CA ALA A 42 -5.76 2.43 11.56
C ALA A 42 -7.18 1.92 11.85
N PHE A 43 -8.19 2.46 11.16
CA PHE A 43 -9.60 2.10 11.31
C PHE A 43 -10.16 1.38 10.07
N ALA A 44 -9.30 0.96 9.14
CA ALA A 44 -9.72 0.22 7.96
C ALA A 44 -9.66 -1.29 8.21
N TRP A 45 -10.47 -2.01 7.46
CA TRP A 45 -10.36 -3.46 7.32
C TRP A 45 -9.67 -3.77 5.98
N PRO A 46 -8.72 -4.72 5.90
CA PRO A 46 -8.18 -5.60 6.95
C PRO A 46 -7.30 -4.87 7.97
N SER A 47 -6.85 -5.57 9.03
CA SER A 47 -6.16 -4.95 10.18
C SER A 47 -4.98 -4.04 9.77
N PRO A 48 -4.71 -2.97 10.54
CA PRO A 48 -3.61 -2.04 10.25
C PRO A 48 -2.23 -2.71 10.16
N VAL A 49 -2.04 -3.82 10.87
CA VAL A 49 -0.81 -4.64 10.81
C VAL A 49 -0.68 -5.28 9.42
N GLY A 50 -1.75 -5.87 8.89
CA GLY A 50 -1.76 -6.44 7.54
C GLY A 50 -1.53 -5.39 6.47
N LEU A 51 -2.11 -4.20 6.64
CA LEU A 51 -1.90 -3.08 5.73
C LEU A 51 -0.47 -2.54 5.80
N THR A 52 0.15 -2.49 6.99
CA THR A 52 1.58 -2.15 7.12
C THR A 52 2.45 -3.11 6.31
N LEU A 53 2.17 -4.42 6.36
CA LEU A 53 2.89 -5.41 5.55
C LEU A 53 2.69 -5.21 4.04
N LEU A 54 1.47 -4.87 3.61
CA LEU A 54 1.22 -4.46 2.22
C LEU A 54 2.07 -3.23 1.85
N GLY A 55 2.15 -2.23 2.72
CA GLY A 55 2.99 -1.04 2.54
C GLY A 55 4.48 -1.38 2.33
N VAL A 56 5.01 -2.37 3.07
CA VAL A 56 6.37 -2.88 2.85
C VAL A 56 6.52 -3.48 1.45
N GLY A 57 5.57 -4.32 1.03
CA GLY A 57 5.56 -4.92 -0.31
C GLY A 57 5.53 -3.86 -1.42
N LEU A 58 4.72 -2.82 -1.27
CA LEU A 58 4.64 -1.70 -2.20
C LEU A 58 5.98 -0.95 -2.30
N GLY A 59 6.60 -0.62 -1.16
CA GLY A 59 7.91 0.04 -1.14
C GLY A 59 9.02 -0.81 -1.76
N ILE A 60 9.07 -2.12 -1.48
CA ILE A 60 10.01 -3.06 -2.10
C ILE A 60 9.80 -3.13 -3.62
N SER A 61 8.55 -3.21 -4.07
CA SER A 61 8.23 -3.29 -5.50
C SER A 61 8.69 -2.04 -6.26
N PHE A 62 8.52 -0.86 -5.66
CA PHE A 62 9.00 0.40 -6.23
C PHE A 62 10.53 0.44 -6.28
N VAL A 63 11.22 0.10 -5.19
CA VAL A 63 12.69 0.10 -5.15
C VAL A 63 13.29 -0.90 -6.14
N LYS A 64 12.68 -2.08 -6.30
CA LYS A 64 13.18 -3.10 -7.23
C LYS A 64 12.91 -2.78 -8.69
N THR A 65 11.78 -2.16 -9.02
CA THR A 65 11.38 -1.90 -10.40
C THR A 65 11.68 -0.48 -10.89
N GLY A 66 11.90 0.46 -9.97
CA GLY A 66 12.03 1.89 -10.29
C GLY A 66 10.75 2.52 -10.85
N ASN A 67 9.62 1.81 -10.84
CA ASN A 67 8.38 2.21 -11.49
C ASN A 67 7.21 2.23 -10.51
N ILE A 68 6.39 3.28 -10.60
CA ILE A 68 5.16 3.48 -9.81
C ILE A 68 4.01 2.58 -10.26
N VAL A 69 4.05 2.07 -11.50
CA VAL A 69 2.99 1.23 -12.07
C VAL A 69 2.87 -0.10 -11.32
N THR A 70 4.01 -0.71 -10.96
CA THR A 70 4.06 -1.97 -10.21
C THR A 70 3.32 -1.87 -8.85
N PRO A 71 3.64 -0.93 -7.95
CA PRO A 71 2.91 -0.79 -6.69
C PRO A 71 1.43 -0.42 -6.90
N ILE A 72 1.08 0.35 -7.94
CA ILE A 72 -0.32 0.65 -8.24
C ILE A 72 -1.11 -0.63 -8.48
N PHE A 73 -0.63 -1.54 -9.34
CA PHE A 73 -1.34 -2.78 -9.64
C PHE A 73 -1.40 -3.73 -8.44
N ILE A 74 -0.34 -3.81 -7.63
CA ILE A 74 -0.35 -4.59 -6.38
C ILE A 74 -1.43 -4.06 -5.43
N HIS A 75 -1.51 -2.75 -5.25
CA HIS A 75 -2.51 -2.13 -4.38
C HIS A 75 -3.94 -2.29 -4.94
N MET A 76 -4.14 -2.13 -6.25
CA MET A 76 -5.42 -2.40 -6.89
C MET A 76 -5.85 -3.86 -6.72
N GLY A 77 -4.94 -4.81 -6.93
CA GLY A 77 -5.20 -6.24 -6.73
C GLY A 77 -5.60 -6.56 -5.30
N PHE A 78 -4.90 -5.99 -4.31
CA PHE A 78 -5.28 -6.13 -2.90
C PHE A 78 -6.69 -5.59 -2.64
N ASN A 79 -7.02 -4.40 -3.15
CA ASN A 79 -8.35 -3.82 -2.98
C ASN A 79 -9.45 -4.66 -3.63
N SER A 80 -9.19 -5.24 -4.81
CA SER A 80 -10.13 -6.15 -5.47
C SER A 80 -10.36 -7.43 -4.67
N LEU A 81 -9.30 -8.03 -4.11
CA LEU A 81 -9.41 -9.20 -3.25
C LEU A 81 -10.17 -8.89 -1.95
N ALA A 82 -9.82 -7.78 -1.28
CA ALA A 82 -10.51 -7.34 -0.07
C ALA A 82 -12.00 -7.07 -0.33
N PHE A 83 -12.33 -6.44 -1.44
CA PHE A 83 -13.71 -6.24 -1.86
C PHE A 83 -14.44 -7.56 -2.13
N GLY A 84 -13.79 -8.51 -2.81
CA GLY A 84 -14.34 -9.85 -3.04
C GLY A 84 -14.63 -10.60 -1.72
N MET A 85 -13.71 -10.54 -0.75
CA MET A 85 -13.92 -11.16 0.57
C MET A 85 -15.07 -10.50 1.32
N LEU A 86 -15.18 -9.17 1.29
CA LEU A 86 -16.30 -8.45 1.90
C LEU A 86 -17.63 -8.84 1.26
N LEU A 87 -17.68 -8.93 -0.08
CA LEU A 87 -18.88 -9.41 -0.79
C LEU A 87 -19.27 -10.81 -0.34
N ILE A 88 -18.31 -11.74 -0.29
CA ILE A 88 -18.54 -13.12 0.17
C ILE A 88 -19.09 -13.11 1.60
N GLN A 89 -18.51 -12.34 2.52
CA GLN A 89 -18.99 -12.23 3.90
C GLN A 89 -20.41 -11.65 4.00
N THR A 90 -20.77 -10.70 3.13
CA THR A 90 -22.12 -10.13 3.13
C THR A 90 -23.18 -11.04 2.52
N VAL A 91 -22.81 -11.87 1.54
CA VAL A 91 -23.72 -12.77 0.82
C VAL A 91 -23.87 -14.09 1.57
N ILE A 92 -22.77 -14.62 2.10
CA ILE A 92 -22.73 -15.83 2.91
C ILE A 92 -22.80 -15.41 4.38
N LYS A 93 -24.03 -15.29 4.89
CA LYS A 93 -24.28 -15.15 6.33
C LYS A 93 -24.04 -16.50 6.99
N TRP A 94 -22.98 -16.62 7.77
CA TRP A 94 -22.85 -17.66 8.80
C TRP A 94 -23.65 -17.27 10.04
#